data_AF-A0A6G0Z6N3-F1
#
_entry.id   AF-A0A6G0Z6N3-F1
#
_cell.length_a   1.000
_cell.length_b   1.000
_cell.length_c   1.000
_cell.angle_alpha   90.00
_cell.angle_beta   90.00
_cell.angle_gamma   90.00
#
_symmetry.space_group_name_H-M   'P 1'
#
loop_
_entity.id
_entity.type
_entity.pdbx_description
1 polymer ?
#
loop_
_entity_poly.entity_id
_entity_poly.type
_entity_poly.pdbx_seq_one_letter_code
_entity_poly.pdbx_strand_id
1 'polypeptide(L)'
;MVLRWQIIVVQYFRTKRRSSVDRTSTFFYLQRNPQIINLDFEKATLHVIQCVFGEHVHIQGCFYHLSQNTYRKIQEVGFQAKYKTDEIH
;
A
#
# COMPACT_ATOMS: atom_id res chain seq x y z
N MET A 1 6.08 -1.35 21.31
CA MET A 1 4.71 -0.85 21.15
C MET A 1 4.05 -1.60 20.00
N VAL A 2 2.87 -2.13 20.29
CA VAL A 2 2.13 -3.11 19.51
C VAL A 2 1.41 -2.43 18.35
N LEU A 3 1.67 -2.84 17.11
CA LEU A 3 0.72 -2.68 16.01
C LEU A 3 0.71 -3.95 15.16
N ARG A 4 0.02 -4.95 15.72
CA ARG A 4 -0.44 -6.15 15.05
C ARG A 4 -1.88 -5.85 14.63
N TRP A 5 -2.16 -6.00 13.34
CA TRP A 5 -3.50 -6.08 12.72
C TRP A 5 -4.32 -4.79 12.55
N GLN A 6 -4.07 -4.10 11.43
CA GLN A 6 -5.15 -3.85 10.46
C GLN A 6 -4.65 -4.23 9.07
N ILE A 7 -4.87 -5.50 8.74
CA ILE A 7 -4.68 -6.05 7.40
C ILE A 7 -5.91 -5.63 6.57
N ILE A 8 -5.81 -4.50 5.86
CA ILE A 8 -6.57 -4.27 4.62
C ILE A 8 -5.71 -3.41 3.70
N VAL A 9 -4.68 -4.01 3.11
CA VAL A 9 -4.28 -3.63 1.75
C VAL A 9 -4.10 -4.95 1.02
N VAL A 10 -5.08 -5.25 0.19
CA VAL A 10 -5.03 -6.35 -0.76
C VAL A 10 -3.78 -6.14 -1.62
N GLN A 11 -2.76 -6.91 -1.27
CA GLN A 11 -1.52 -7.06 -2.00
C GLN A 11 -1.82 -7.95 -3.23
N TYR A 12 -2.67 -7.45 -4.14
CA TYR A 12 -2.87 -8.09 -5.43
C TYR A 12 -1.68 -7.69 -6.31
N PHE A 13 -1.03 -8.65 -6.95
CA PHE A 13 0.22 -8.54 -7.71
C PHE A 13 1.56 -8.71 -6.96
N ARG A 14 1.65 -9.66 -6.01
CA ARG A 14 2.87 -10.51 -5.95
C ARG A 14 2.50 -11.99 -5.86
N THR A 15 2.67 -12.66 -6.99
CA THR A 15 2.40 -14.08 -7.23
C THR A 15 3.07 -14.99 -6.19
N LYS A 16 2.30 -15.85 -5.54
CA LYS A 16 2.81 -17.14 -5.04
C LYS A 16 1.72 -18.21 -5.14
N ARG A 17 1.89 -19.15 -6.08
CA ARG A 17 1.09 -20.37 -6.19
C ARG A 17 1.22 -21.19 -4.91
N ARG A 18 0.11 -21.58 -4.30
CA ARG A 18 -0.06 -22.91 -3.67
C ARG A 18 -1.54 -23.29 -3.64
N SER A 19 -1.76 -24.57 -3.84
CA SER A 19 -2.91 -25.26 -4.43
C SER A 19 -4.08 -25.57 -3.49
N SER A 20 -5.22 -25.89 -4.13
CA SER A 20 -6.36 -26.71 -3.66
C SER A 20 -7.55 -25.96 -3.05
N VAL A 21 -8.51 -25.69 -3.94
CA VAL A 21 -9.98 -25.69 -3.78
C VAL A 21 -10.51 -25.63 -2.34
N ASP A 22 -10.97 -24.45 -1.92
CA ASP A 22 -12.38 -24.14 -1.64
C ASP A 22 -12.49 -22.74 -1.02
N ARG A 23 -12.78 -21.72 -1.82
CA ARG A 23 -13.02 -20.34 -1.34
C ARG A 23 -13.76 -19.48 -2.38
N THR A 24 -14.57 -20.12 -3.21
CA THR A 24 -14.99 -19.57 -4.51
C THR A 24 -16.26 -18.72 -4.42
N SER A 25 -16.97 -18.68 -3.28
CA SER A 25 -18.28 -18.01 -3.20
C SER A 25 -18.36 -16.80 -2.25
N THR A 26 -17.47 -16.66 -1.26
CA THR A 26 -17.59 -15.58 -0.25
C THR A 26 -16.80 -14.30 -0.59
N PHE A 27 -15.89 -14.35 -1.56
CA PHE A 27 -15.12 -13.18 -2.03
C PHE A 27 -15.81 -12.46 -3.20
N PHE A 28 -16.84 -13.07 -3.81
CA PHE A 28 -17.49 -12.56 -5.03
C PHE A 28 -18.48 -11.40 -4.77
N TYR A 29 -18.74 -11.06 -3.51
CA TYR A 29 -19.42 -9.82 -3.11
C TYR A 29 -18.45 -8.67 -2.82
N LEU A 30 -17.16 -8.80 -3.17
CA LEU A 30 -16.25 -7.66 -3.23
C LEU A 30 -16.87 -6.61 -4.14
N GLN A 31 -17.16 -5.45 -3.56
CA GLN A 31 -17.88 -4.35 -4.18
C GLN A 31 -17.47 -4.16 -5.65
N ARG A 32 -18.40 -4.42 -6.58
CA ARG A 32 -18.23 -4.09 -8.00
C ARG A 32 -18.05 -2.59 -8.27
N ASN A 33 -18.15 -1.76 -7.22
CA ASN A 33 -18.02 -0.32 -7.30
C ASN A 33 -17.39 0.25 -6.02
N PRO A 34 -16.06 0.20 -5.89
CA PRO A 34 -15.38 0.80 -4.74
C PRO A 34 -15.54 2.32 -4.77
N GLN A 35 -15.82 2.93 -3.63
CA GLN A 35 -15.85 4.40 -3.50
C GLN A 35 -14.46 4.97 -3.21
N ILE A 36 -13.61 4.18 -2.54
CA ILE A 36 -12.26 4.56 -2.13
C ILE A 36 -11.30 3.43 -2.45
N ILE A 37 -10.16 3.76 -3.05
CA ILE A 37 -9.06 2.81 -3.27
C ILE A 37 -7.78 3.41 -2.71
N ASN A 38 -7.08 2.65 -1.85
CA ASN A 38 -5.76 2.96 -1.34
C ASN A 38 -4.69 2.30 -2.22
N LEU A 39 -3.81 3.07 -2.83
CA LEU A 39 -2.73 2.55 -3.67
C LEU A 39 -1.44 3.35 -3.54
N ASP A 40 -0.37 2.79 -4.11
CA ASP A 40 0.91 3.48 -4.20
C ASP A 40 0.85 4.64 -5.19
N PHE A 41 1.77 5.60 -5.03
CA PHE A 41 1.82 6.87 -5.78
C PHE A 41 2.34 6.71 -7.22
N GLU A 42 2.20 5.51 -7.79
CA GLU A 42 2.63 5.23 -9.17
C GLU A 42 1.61 5.76 -10.17
N LYS A 43 2.03 6.73 -10.98
CA LYS A 43 1.18 7.39 -11.97
C LYS A 43 0.46 6.43 -12.91
N ALA A 44 1.15 5.38 -13.37
CA ALA A 44 0.55 4.37 -14.24
C ALA A 44 -0.61 3.65 -13.54
N THR A 45 -0.42 3.27 -12.27
CA THR A 45 -1.44 2.60 -11.46
C THR A 45 -2.62 3.52 -11.17
N LEU A 46 -2.38 4.80 -10.86
CA LEU A 46 -3.44 5.82 -10.70
C LEU A 46 -4.34 5.90 -11.94
N HIS A 47 -3.74 5.98 -13.13
CA HIS A 47 -4.49 6.06 -14.39
C HIS A 47 -5.28 4.77 -14.66
N VAL A 48 -4.67 3.60 -14.46
CA VAL A 48 -5.35 2.31 -14.69
C VAL A 48 -6.58 2.19 -13.79
N ILE A 49 -6.48 2.61 -12.54
CA ILE A 49 -7.62 2.59 -11.61
C ILE A 49 -8.75 3.49 -12.10
N GLN A 50 -8.45 4.70 -12.57
CA GLN A 50 -9.46 5.61 -13.13
C GLN A 50 -10.09 5.03 -14.41
N CYS A 51 -9.30 4.39 -15.28
CA CYS A 51 -9.82 3.76 -16.50
C CYS A 51 -10.73 2.56 -16.20
N VAL A 52 -10.42 1.75 -15.19
CA VAL A 52 -11.17 0.53 -14.87
C VAL A 52 -12.42 0.83 -14.04
N PHE A 53 -12.30 1.71 -13.05
CA PHE A 53 -13.37 1.96 -12.09
C PHE A 53 -14.12 3.27 -12.31
N GLY A 54 -13.66 4.16 -13.19
CA GLY A 54 -14.29 5.47 -13.43
C GLY A 54 -13.84 6.57 -12.48
N GLU A 55 -14.20 7.81 -12.79
CA GLU A 55 -13.78 9.01 -12.04
C GLU A 55 -14.48 9.16 -10.68
N HIS A 56 -15.56 8.43 -10.44
CA HIS A 56 -16.28 8.47 -9.16
C HIS A 56 -15.51 7.79 -8.02
N VAL A 57 -14.43 7.07 -8.32
CA VAL A 57 -13.60 6.43 -7.31
C VAL A 57 -12.58 7.41 -6.76
N HIS A 58 -12.62 7.59 -5.44
CA HIS A 58 -11.65 8.39 -4.74
C HIS A 58 -10.35 7.60 -4.49
N ILE A 59 -9.28 8.02 -5.15
CA ILE A 59 -7.96 7.42 -4.97
C ILE A 59 -7.25 8.09 -3.81
N GLN A 60 -6.80 7.29 -2.85
CA GLN A 60 -5.98 7.72 -1.72
C GLN A 60 -4.59 7.09 -1.80
N GLY A 61 -3.58 7.87 -1.43
CA GLY A 61 -2.20 7.39 -1.37
C GLY A 61 -1.96 6.51 -0.14
N CYS A 62 -1.26 5.40 -0.31
CA CYS A 62 -0.95 4.50 0.78
C CYS A 62 0.08 5.10 1.75
N PHE A 63 -0.39 5.59 2.90
CA PHE A 63 0.47 6.15 3.95
C PHE A 63 1.53 5.16 4.46
N TYR A 64 1.18 3.87 4.52
CA TYR A 64 2.10 2.83 4.96
C TYR A 64 3.32 2.71 4.03
N HIS A 65 3.09 2.56 2.72
CA HIS A 65 4.18 2.44 1.76
C HIS A 65 4.97 3.74 1.62
N LEU A 66 4.32 4.90 1.74
CA LEU A 66 5.01 6.18 1.82
C LEU A 66 5.95 6.22 3.02
N SER A 67 5.45 5.91 4.21
CA SER A 67 6.24 5.92 5.45
C SER A 67 7.42 4.94 5.36
N GLN A 68 7.17 3.75 4.82
CA GLN A 68 8.20 2.73 4.66
C GLN A 68 9.30 3.16 3.67
N ASN A 69 8.91 3.74 2.52
CA ASN A 69 9.86 4.24 1.52
C ASN A 69 10.65 5.43 2.05
N THR A 70 10.00 6.38 2.73
CA THR A 70 10.66 7.50 3.41
C THR A 70 11.66 6.99 4.45
N TYR A 71 11.29 6.01 5.27
CA TYR A 71 12.18 5.43 6.27
C TYR A 71 13.43 4.77 5.64
N ARG A 72 13.27 4.04 4.54
CA ARG A 72 14.40 3.48 3.78
C ARG A 72 15.28 4.58 3.20
N LYS A 73 14.68 5.63 2.65
CA LYS A 73 15.43 6.73 2.04
C LYS A 73 16.24 7.50 3.09
N ILE A 74 15.67 7.77 4.25
CA ILE A 74 16.35 8.39 5.40
C ILE A 74 17.60 7.58 5.82
N GLN A 75 17.51 6.25 5.80
CA GLN A 75 18.66 5.39 6.07
C GLN A 75 19.70 5.44 4.96
N GLU A 76 19.26 5.35 3.70
CA GLU A 76 20.13 5.39 2.51
C GLU A 76 20.96 6.68 2.45
N VAL A 77 20.35 7.83 2.74
CA VAL A 77 21.05 9.13 2.76
C VAL A 77 21.87 9.36 4.04
N GLY A 78 21.89 8.40 4.97
CA GLY A 78 22.69 8.47 6.18
C GLY A 78 22.16 9.42 7.26
N PHE A 79 20.97 10.00 7.10
CA PHE A 79 20.41 10.93 8.08
C PHE A 79 20.16 10.27 9.43
N GLN A 80 19.81 8.98 9.46
CA GLN A 80 19.66 8.27 10.74
C GLN A 80 20.97 8.27 11.55
N ALA A 81 22.12 8.14 10.90
CA ALA A 81 23.43 8.20 11.57
C ALA A 81 23.72 9.64 12.03
N LYS A 82 23.52 10.62 11.14
CA LYS A 82 23.71 12.04 11.44
C LYS A 82 22.92 12.49 12.67
N TYR A 83 21.63 12.14 12.74
CA TYR A 83 20.77 12.46 13.90
C TYR A 83 21.23 11.81 15.21
N LYS A 84 21.98 10.70 15.16
CA LYS A 84 22.50 10.04 16.37
C LYS A 84 23.82 10.63 16.85
N THR A 85 24.58 11.23 15.95
CA THR A 85 25.92 11.77 16.23
C THR A 85 25.95 13.29 16.33
N ASP A 86 24.93 13.99 15.85
CA ASP A 86 24.77 15.43 16.09
C ASP A 86 24.57 15.64 17.60
N GLU A 87 25.61 16.15 18.26
CA GLU A 87 25.50 16.66 19.62
C GLU A 87 24.60 17.90 19.59
N ILE A 88 23.61 17.94 20.48
CA ILE A 88 22.76 19.11 20.67
C ILE A 88 23.61 20.17 21.37
N HIS A 89 24.17 21.11 20.60
CA HIS A 89 24.81 22.31 21.12
C HIS A 89 23.79 23.33 21.61
#